data_AF-A0A932HDR3-F1
#
_entry.id   AF-A0A932HDR3-F1
#
_cell.length_a   1.000
_cell.length_b   1.000
_cell.length_c   1.000
_cell.angle_alpha   90.00
_cell.angle_beta   90.00
_cell.angle_gamma   90.00
#
_symmetry.space_group_name_H-M   'P 1'
#
loop_
_entity.id
_entity.type
_entity.pdbx_description
1 polymer ?
#
loop_
_entity_poly.entity_id
_entity_poly.type
_entity_poly.pdbx_seq_one_letter_code
_entity_poly.pdbx_strand_id
1 'polypeptide(L)'
;GARGYMQVMPFWVNLIGTRDHNLFHLRTNLRYGSVILRHYLDMEQGNYFRALGRYNGTLGRPEYPTMVVRAWLNQWRYPVRTAESARTRPAS
;
A
#
# COMPACT_ATOMS: atom_id res chain seq x y z
N GLY A 1 3.23 -4.15 19.06
CA GLY A 1 2.20 -3.90 18.03
C GLY A 1 2.83 -3.40 16.74
N ALA A 2 1.99 -3.02 15.77
CA ALA A 2 2.35 -2.33 14.54
C ALA A 2 3.22 -1.09 14.79
N ARG A 3 4.09 -0.72 13.84
CA ARG A 3 4.97 0.47 13.97
C ARG A 3 4.91 1.40 12.77
N GLY A 4 4.97 2.70 13.06
CA GLY A 4 5.09 3.78 12.07
C GLY A 4 3.86 3.96 11.16
N TYR A 5 4.05 4.73 10.08
CA TYR A 5 2.98 5.21 9.20
C TYR A 5 2.16 4.11 8.53
N MET A 6 2.81 3.05 8.06
CA MET A 6 2.18 1.90 7.40
C MET A 6 1.89 0.75 8.36
N GLN A 7 2.00 0.97 9.68
CA GLN A 7 1.65 0.00 10.71
C GLN A 7 2.35 -1.37 10.54
N VAL A 8 3.61 -1.35 10.11
CA VAL A 8 4.39 -2.56 9.79
C VAL A 8 4.66 -3.37 11.06
N MET A 9 4.48 -4.69 10.98
CA MET A 9 4.81 -5.59 12.09
C MET A 9 6.32 -5.79 12.25
N PRO A 10 6.86 -5.78 13.48
CA PRO A 10 8.30 -5.90 13.72
C PRO A 10 8.95 -7.18 13.18
N PHE A 11 8.22 -8.29 13.08
CA PHE A 11 8.79 -9.55 12.59
C PHE A 11 9.28 -9.44 11.13
N TRP A 12 8.72 -8.52 10.33
CA TRP A 12 9.19 -8.28 8.97
C TRP A 12 10.62 -7.75 8.93
N VAL A 13 11.05 -7.00 9.95
CA VAL A 13 12.44 -6.55 10.06
C VAL A 13 13.37 -7.74 10.26
N ASN A 14 12.93 -8.74 11.02
CA ASN A 14 13.69 -9.97 11.24
C ASN A 14 13.73 -10.87 9.99
N LEU A 15 12.72 -10.77 9.11
CA LEU A 15 12.56 -11.64 7.95
C LEU A 15 13.27 -11.10 6.69
N ILE A 16 13.14 -9.79 6.40
CA ILE A 16 13.63 -9.19 5.16
C ILE A 16 14.53 -7.96 5.39
N GLY A 17 14.89 -7.68 6.64
CA GLY A 17 15.59 -6.49 7.08
C GLY A 17 16.99 -6.70 7.63
N THR A 18 17.55 -5.64 8.19
CA THR A 18 18.79 -5.66 8.97
C THR A 18 18.51 -5.09 10.38
N ARG A 19 19.43 -5.34 11.32
CA ARG A 19 19.30 -4.88 12.72
C ARG A 19 19.24 -3.36 12.87
N ASP A 20 19.77 -2.62 11.89
CA ASP A 20 19.83 -1.16 11.90
C ASP A 20 18.55 -0.50 11.35
N HIS A 21 17.63 -1.30 10.79
CA HIS A 21 16.38 -0.76 10.23
C HIS A 21 15.40 -0.34 11.33
N ASN A 22 15.19 0.98 11.44
CA ASN A 22 14.21 1.56 12.35
C ASN A 22 12.87 1.83 11.65
N LEU A 23 11.80 1.15 12.08
CA LEU A 23 10.44 1.34 11.55
C LEU A 23 9.79 2.68 11.91
N PHE A 24 10.40 3.49 12.79
CA PHE A 24 9.95 4.86 13.06
C PHE A 24 10.48 5.87 12.03
N HIS A 25 11.51 5.51 11.24
CA HIS A 25 11.96 6.36 10.14
C HIS A 25 10.99 6.26 8.96
N LEU A 26 10.46 7.40 8.51
CA LEU A 26 9.46 7.49 7.44
C LEU A 26 9.85 6.69 6.19
N ARG A 27 11.04 6.94 5.63
CA ARG A 27 11.50 6.27 4.39
C ARG A 27 11.59 4.76 4.56
N THR A 28 12.14 4.32 5.69
CA THR A 28 12.23 2.90 6.03
C THR A 28 10.84 2.29 6.12
N ASN A 29 9.95 2.91 6.90
CA ASN A 29 8.59 2.42 7.11
C ASN A 29 7.79 2.30 5.80
N LEU A 30 7.85 3.32 4.94
CA LEU A 30 7.21 3.31 3.63
C LEU A 30 7.76 2.19 2.75
N ARG A 31 9.09 2.01 2.70
CA ARG A 31 9.70 0.94 1.91
C ARG A 31 9.24 -0.43 2.38
N TYR A 32 9.23 -0.70 3.69
CA TYR A 32 8.72 -1.96 4.23
C TYR A 32 7.25 -2.17 3.87
N GLY A 33 6.40 -1.19 4.16
CA GLY A 33 4.96 -1.33 3.91
C GLY A 33 4.65 -1.54 2.43
N SER A 34 5.32 -0.82 1.51
CA SER A 34 5.16 -1.02 0.07
C SER A 34 5.66 -2.39 -0.40
N VAL A 35 6.81 -2.87 0.09
CA VAL A 35 7.34 -4.19 -0.29
C VAL A 35 6.45 -5.32 0.20
N ILE A 36 5.98 -5.24 1.45
CA ILE A 36 5.08 -6.24 2.04
C ILE A 36 3.73 -6.25 1.30
N LEU A 37 3.17 -5.08 1.00
CA LEU A 37 1.94 -4.97 0.23
C LEU A 37 2.10 -5.57 -1.18
N ARG A 38 3.21 -5.26 -1.86
CA ARG A 38 3.52 -5.84 -3.17
C ARG A 38 3.61 -7.36 -3.11
N HIS A 39 4.32 -7.90 -2.12
CA HIS A 39 4.42 -9.35 -1.91
C HIS A 39 3.04 -10.01 -1.78
N TYR A 40 2.11 -9.40 -1.03
CA TYR A 40 0.76 -9.93 -0.91
C TYR A 40 -0.09 -9.74 -2.16
N LEU A 41 0.12 -8.67 -2.94
CA LEU A 41 -0.52 -8.50 -4.24
C LEU A 41 -0.06 -9.59 -5.22
N ASP A 42 1.24 -9.88 -5.25
CA ASP A 42 1.80 -10.93 -6.11
C ASP A 42 1.24 -12.31 -5.72
N MET A 43 1.19 -12.62 -4.42
CA MET A 43 0.59 -13.86 -3.90
C MET A 43 -0.91 -13.99 -4.22
N GLU A 44 -1.65 -12.89 -4.18
CA GLU A 44 -3.10 -12.86 -4.41
C GLU A 44 -3.47 -12.50 -5.85
N GLN A 45 -2.49 -12.56 -6.76
CA GLN A 45 -2.68 -12.34 -8.21
C GLN A 45 -3.38 -11.00 -8.52
N GLY A 46 -2.98 -9.94 -7.81
CA GLY A 46 -3.55 -8.60 -7.95
C GLY A 46 -4.90 -8.39 -7.25
N ASN A 47 -5.42 -9.39 -6.52
CA ASN A 47 -6.64 -9.21 -5.74
C ASN A 47 -6.38 -8.34 -4.51
N TYR A 48 -6.65 -7.03 -4.65
CA TYR A 48 -6.47 -6.04 -3.58
C TYR A 48 -7.22 -6.37 -2.29
N PHE A 49 -8.44 -6.92 -2.40
CA PHE A 49 -9.24 -7.27 -1.23
C PHE A 49 -8.52 -8.30 -0.35
N ARG A 50 -8.03 -9.37 -0.99
CA ARG A 50 -7.31 -10.45 -0.30
C ARG A 50 -5.93 -9.99 0.17
N ALA A 51 -5.21 -9.23 -0.65
CA ALA A 51 -3.89 -8.69 -0.30
C ALA A 51 -3.94 -7.76 0.92
N LEU A 52 -4.89 -6.82 0.97
CA LEU A 52 -5.09 -5.93 2.12
C LEU A 52 -5.53 -6.70 3.37
N GLY A 53 -6.36 -7.73 3.21
CA GLY A 53 -6.71 -8.63 4.30
C GLY A 53 -5.49 -9.33 4.89
N ARG A 54 -4.56 -9.81 4.06
CA ARG A 54 -3.29 -10.39 4.56
C ARG A 54 -2.39 -9.37 5.22
N TYR A 55 -2.25 -8.18 4.62
CA TYR A 55 -1.43 -7.09 5.15
C TYR A 55 -1.86 -6.71 6.57
N ASN A 56 -3.17 -6.64 6.81
CA ASN A 56 -3.71 -6.32 8.13
C ASN A 56 -3.79 -7.50 9.10
N GLY A 57 -3.88 -8.73 8.60
CA GLY A 57 -4.11 -9.94 9.41
C GLY A 57 -5.59 -10.34 9.53
N THR A 58 -6.46 -9.83 8.65
CA THR A 58 -7.91 -10.06 8.64
C THR A 58 -8.36 -10.71 7.32
N LEU A 59 -7.62 -11.69 6.81
CA LEU A 59 -7.91 -12.32 5.52
C LEU A 59 -9.37 -12.83 5.47
N GLY A 60 -10.07 -12.49 4.39
CA GLY A 60 -11.48 -12.85 4.19
C GLY A 60 -12.48 -11.90 4.85
N ARG A 61 -12.04 -10.98 5.72
CA ARG A 61 -12.90 -9.98 6.35
C ARG A 61 -12.95 -8.68 5.54
N PRO A 62 -14.13 -8.12 5.26
CA PRO A 62 -14.29 -7.01 4.34
C PRO A 62 -13.99 -5.63 4.91
N GLU A 63 -13.98 -5.46 6.22
CA GLU A 63 -14.00 -4.14 6.86
C GLU A 63 -12.73 -3.34 6.53
N TYR A 64 -11.55 -3.93 6.76
CA TYR A 64 -10.28 -3.24 6.50
C TYR A 64 -10.03 -2.99 5.00
N PRO A 65 -10.15 -3.99 4.10
CA PRO A 65 -9.99 -3.73 2.67
C PRO A 65 -10.97 -2.69 2.13
N THR A 66 -12.24 -2.74 2.56
CA THR A 66 -13.26 -1.79 2.12
C THR A 66 -12.92 -0.37 2.56
N MET A 67 -12.48 -0.19 3.81
CA MET A 67 -12.08 1.12 4.32
C MET A 67 -10.92 1.73 3.50
N VAL A 68 -9.89 0.93 3.21
CA VAL A 68 -8.72 1.39 2.43
C VAL A 68 -9.12 1.73 1.00
N VAL A 69 -9.89 0.86 0.33
CA VAL A 69 -10.33 1.08 -1.06
C VAL A 69 -11.25 2.31 -1.16
N ARG A 70 -12.19 2.49 -0.21
CA ARG A 70 -13.05 3.68 -0.17
C ARG A 70 -12.23 4.96 0.00
N ALA A 71 -11.27 4.97 0.92
CA ALA A 71 -10.39 6.13 1.10
C ALA A 71 -9.59 6.43 -0.17
N TRP A 72 -9.04 5.40 -0.82
CA TRP A 72 -8.29 5.56 -2.07
C TRP A 72 -9.15 6.14 -3.20
N LEU A 73 -10.33 5.57 -3.46
CA LEU A 73 -11.21 5.98 -4.54
C LEU A 73 -11.81 7.38 -4.33
N ASN A 74 -12.09 7.77 -3.09
CA ASN A 74 -12.71 9.06 -2.79
C ASN A 74 -11.71 10.22 -2.74
N GLN A 75 -10.46 9.96 -2.38
CA GLN A 75 -9.46 11.02 -2.14
C GLN A 75 -8.41 11.12 -3.26
N TRP A 76 -8.18 10.05 -4.03
CA TRP A 76 -7.04 9.96 -4.96
C TRP A 76 -7.43 9.30 -6.29
N ARG A 77 -8.58 9.67 -6.87
CA ARG A 77 -8.82 9.47 -8.32
C ARG A 77 -7.81 10.31 -9.09
N TYR A 78 -6.65 9.73 -9.41
CA TYR A 78 -5.81 10.28 -10.45
C TYR A 78 -6.66 10.29 -11.73
N PRO A 79 -6.92 11.47 -12.35
CA PRO A 79 -7.53 11.46 -13.66
C PRO A 79 -6.64 10.62 -14.54
N VAL A 80 -7.20 9.55 -15.11
CA VAL A 80 -6.52 8.81 -16.17
C VAL A 80 -6.21 9.86 -17.23
N ARG A 81 -4.93 10.16 -17.43
CA ARG A 81 -4.52 11.00 -18.56
C ARG A 81 -4.75 10.17 -19.80
N THR A 82 -5.95 10.25 -20.35
CA THR A 82 -6.23 9.72 -21.67
C THR A 82 -5.41 10.53 -22.68
N ALA A 83 -5.01 9.92 -23.80
CA ALA A 83 -4.30 10.61 -24.88
C ALA A 83 -5.05 11.86 -25.41
N GLU A 84 -6.35 11.95 -25.12
CA GLU A 84 -7.20 13.11 -25.38
C GLU A 84 -6.91 14.28 -24.43
N SER A 85 -6.80 14.03 -23.13
CA SER A 85 -6.44 15.06 -22.13
C SER A 85 -5.03 15.65 -22.30
N ALA A 86 -4.13 14.94 -22.99
CA ALA A 86 -2.78 15.43 -23.30
C ALA A 86 -2.74 16.39 -24.50
N ARG A 87 -3.75 16.35 -25.39
CA ARG A 87 -3.81 17.16 -26.62
C ARG A 87 -4.41 18.55 -26.44
N THR A 88 -5.04 18.83 -25.31
CA THR A 88 -5.81 20.08 -25.08
C THR A 88 -5.06 21.14 -24.26
N ARG A 89 -3.71 21.14 -24.22
CA ARG A 89 -2.99 22.30 -23.63
C ARG A 89 -3.04 23.46 -24.62
N PRO A 90 -3.66 24.62 -24.29
CA PRO A 90 -3.49 25.81 -25.12
C PRO A 90 -2.02 26.23 -25.01
N ALA A 91 -1.39 26.47 -26.16
CA ALA A 91 -0.10 27.15 -26.20
C ALA A 91 -0.27 28.54 -25.58
N SER A 92 0.55 28.85 -24.58
CA SER A 92 0.71 30.20 -24.04
C SER A 92 2.02 30.76 -24.58
#